data_AF-A0A2E4K3Z2-F1
#
_entry.id   AF-A0A2E4K3Z2-F1
#
_cell.length_a   1.000
_cell.length_b   1.000
_cell.length_c   1.000
_cell.angle_alpha   90.00
_cell.angle_beta   90.00
_cell.angle_gamma   90.00
#
_symmetry.space_group_name_H-M   'P 1'
#
loop_
_entity.id
_entity.type
_entity.pdbx_description
1 polymer ?
#
loop_
_entity_poly.entity_id
_entity_poly.type
_entity_poly.pdbx_seq_one_letter_code
_entity_poly.pdbx_strand_id
1 'polypeptide(L)' 'ALVAAGGGCGFRKPDGIRMGPAPLYNRFHELWRVAEILRERLS' A
#
# COMPACT_ATOMS: atom_id res chain seq x y z
N ALA A 1 -9.46 -0.67 2.76
CA ALA A 1 -8.65 -0.01 3.81
C ALA A 1 -7.44 0.74 3.22
N LEU A 2 -6.48 0.08 2.55
CA LEU A 2 -5.34 0.78 1.91
C LEU A 2 -5.76 1.81 0.84
N VAL A 3 -6.71 1.45 -0.03
CA VAL A 3 -7.26 2.37 -1.05
C VAL A 3 -7.89 3.61 -0.42
N ALA A 4 -8.57 3.45 0.72
CA ALA A 4 -9.18 4.55 1.47
C ALA A 4 -8.13 5.43 2.19
N ALA A 5 -6.92 4.90 2.43
CA ALA A 5 -5.78 5.63 2.99
C ALA A 5 -4.91 6.32 1.92
N GLY A 6 -5.39 6.39 0.67
CA GLY A 6 -4.67 6.99 -0.46
C GLY A 6 -3.65 6.09 -1.15
N GLY A 7 -3.51 4.84 -0.70
CA GLY A 7 -2.63 3.85 -1.32
C GLY A 7 -3.30 3.19 -2.52
N GLY A 8 -2.84 3.49 -3.73
CA GLY A 8 -3.24 2.76 -4.93
C GLY A 8 -2.76 1.31 -4.89
N CYS A 9 -3.59 0.40 -4.39
CA CYS A 9 -3.29 -1.02 -4.31
C CYS A 9 -4.37 -1.87 -5.01
N GLY A 10 -3.95 -2.93 -5.68
CA GLY A 10 -4.84 -3.91 -6.30
C GLY A 10 -4.81 -5.24 -5.56
N PHE A 11 -5.98 -5.84 -5.33
CA PHE A 11 -6.07 -7.21 -4.85
C PHE A 11 -5.71 -8.20 -5.97
N ARG A 12 -4.99 -9.26 -5.61
CA ARG A 12 -4.57 -10.36 -6.48
C ARG A 12 -4.91 -11.68 -5.79
N LYS A 13 -5.79 -12.46 -6.40
CA LYS A 13 -6.15 -13.79 -5.89
C LYS A 13 -4.90 -14.70 -5.75
N PRO A 14 -4.89 -15.62 -4.77
CA PRO A 14 -5.97 -15.87 -3.81
C PRO A 14 -6.05 -14.85 -2.68
N ASP A 15 -4.93 -14.38 -2.12
CA ASP A 15 -4.93 -13.48 -0.95
C ASP A 15 -3.77 -12.46 -0.97
N GLY A 16 -3.36 -12.04 -2.17
CA GLY A 16 -2.25 -11.11 -2.37
C GLY A 16 -2.70 -9.66 -2.57
N ILE A 17 -1.85 -8.71 -2.19
CA ILE A 17 -1.99 -7.30 -2.53
C ILE A 17 -0.79 -6.89 -3.38
N ARG A 18 -1.03 -6.22 -4.51
CA ARG A 18 0.02 -5.62 -5.33
C ARG A 18 -0.02 -4.10 -5.18
N MET A 19 1.14 -3.51 -4.93
CA MET A 19 1.38 -2.07 -5.04
C MET A 19 2.33 -1.79 -6.19
N GLY A 20 2.06 -0.70 -6.92
CA GLY A 20 2.89 -0.21 -8.01
C GLY A 20 3.32 1.23 -7.72
N PRO A 21 4.41 1.45 -6.97
CA PRO A 21 4.93 2.80 -6.79
C PRO A 21 5.35 3.38 -8.15
N ALA A 22 4.87 4.57 -8.47
CA ALA A 22 5.28 5.36 -9.63
C ALA A 22 6.42 6.29 -9.21
N PRO A 23 7.68 6.03 -9.59
CA PRO A 23 8.84 6.78 -9.08
C PRO A 23 8.81 8.28 -9.40
N LEU A 24 8.09 8.67 -10.46
CA LEU A 24 7.92 10.07 -10.86
C LEU A 24 7.06 10.86 -9.86
N TYR A 25 6.18 10.21 -9.11
CA TYR A 25 5.16 10.87 -8.30
C TYR A 25 5.11 10.42 -6.84
N ASN A 26 5.63 9.22 -6.53
CA ASN A 26 5.63 8.69 -5.18
C ASN A 26 6.93 9.01 -4.44
N ARG A 27 6.80 9.25 -3.14
CA ARG A 27 7.94 9.42 -2.23
C ARG A 27 8.12 8.20 -1.34
N PHE A 28 9.37 7.95 -0.94
CA PHE A 28 9.71 6.86 -0.02
C PHE A 28 8.91 6.92 1.29
N HIS A 29 8.66 8.12 1.81
CA HIS A 29 7.88 8.31 3.04
C HIS A 29 6.40 7.85 2.89
N GLU A 30 5.82 7.97 1.70
CA GLU A 30 4.47 7.48 1.44
C GLU A 30 4.44 5.94 1.48
N LEU A 31 5.48 5.29 0.94
CA LEU A 31 5.61 3.83 1.01
C LEU A 31 5.82 3.32 2.43
N TRP A 32 6.64 4.04 3.22
CA TRP A 32 6.80 3.77 4.65
C TRP A 32 5.45 3.81 5.38
N ARG A 33 4.66 4.87 5.15
CA ARG A 33 3.34 5.02 5.77
C ARG A 33 2.39 3.88 5.40
N VAL A 34 2.43 3.40 4.15
CA VAL A 34 1.60 2.26 3.75
C VAL A 34 2.03 0.97 4.47
N ALA A 35 3.34 0.74 4.66
CA ALA A 35 3.83 -0.42 5.41
C ALA A 35 3.35 -0.40 6.87
N GLU A 36 3.34 0.76 7.51
CA GLU A 36 2.85 0.91 8.89
C GLU A 36 1.34 0.62 8.99
N ILE A 37 0.53 1.12 8.06
CA ILE A 37 -0.91 0.82 8.01
C ILE A 37 -1.14 -0.68 7.80
N LEU A 38 -0.33 -1.34 6.96
CA LEU A 38 -0.41 -2.79 6.79
C LEU A 38 -0.09 -3.53 8.09
N ARG A 39 0.97 -3.12 8.79
CA ARG A 39 1.38 -3.68 10.08
C ARG A 39 0.27 -3.58 11.13
N GLU A 40 -0.31 -2.40 11.30
CA GLU A 40 -1.43 -2.16 12.24
C GLU A 40 -2.69 -2.98 11.96
N ARG A 41 -2.91 -3.39 10.71
CA ARG A 41 -4.11 -4.11 10.29
C ARG A 41 -3.94 -5.62 10.25
N LEU A 42 -2.70 -6.10 10.27
CA LEU A 42 -2.35 -7.53 10.23
C LEU A 42 -1.84 -8.06 11.57
N SER A 43 -1.60 -7.17 12.56
CA SER A 43 -1.41 -7.53 13.97
C SER A 43 -2.75 -7.77 14.66
#